data_AF-A0A415CSI7-F1
#
_entry.id   AF-A0A415CSI7-F1
#
_cell.length_a   1.000
_cell.length_b   1.000
_cell.length_c   1.000
_cell.angle_alpha   90.00
_cell.angle_beta   90.00
_cell.angle_gamma   90.00
#
_symmetry.space_group_name_H-M   'P 1'
#
loop_
_entity.id
_entity.type
_entity.pdbx_description
1 polymer ?
#
loop_
_entity_poly.entity_id
_entity_poly.type
_entity_poly.pdbx_seq_one_letter_code
_entity_poly.pdbx_strand_id
1 'polypeptide(L)'
;MVSGKHVFCEKSITVNSRQLEECVAIAQEKGLVICDGMTLLHMPLYKELKKKIAEGAIGDVKMVQVNLGSRKEYDVKNRFFSKELAGGALLDIGVYATSFARYFMKSKPDVVLTTANYFETGVDETSEILLKNPDGEMAVMALTMRAKQPKRGVVAGEKGFIEIYDYPRAAKATITYTESGKTEVIEAGESAKAPQYEVADMQDYPACRKTPCFSYGDIRHFHRIYASN
;
A
#
# COMPACT_ATOMS: atom_id res chain seq x y z
N MET A 1 -20.56 -8.41 8.79
CA MET A 1 -20.13 -8.63 10.19
C MET A 1 -21.28 -8.73 11.18
N VAL A 2 -22.36 -7.93 11.07
CA VAL A 2 -23.53 -8.00 11.98
C VAL A 2 -24.06 -9.44 12.13
N SER A 3 -24.10 -10.21 11.05
CA SER A 3 -24.50 -11.63 11.02
C SER A 3 -23.42 -12.63 11.48
N GLY A 4 -22.40 -12.21 12.22
CA GLY A 4 -21.39 -13.11 12.81
C GLY A 4 -20.35 -13.67 11.83
N LYS A 5 -20.20 -13.09 10.63
CA LYS A 5 -19.22 -13.53 9.61
C LYS A 5 -17.96 -12.67 9.60
N HIS A 6 -16.80 -13.32 9.49
CA HIS A 6 -15.55 -12.68 9.08
C HIS A 6 -15.74 -12.02 7.69
N VAL A 7 -14.99 -10.96 7.42
CA VAL A 7 -15.07 -10.20 6.16
C VAL A 7 -13.68 -10.06 5.54
N PHE A 8 -13.57 -10.48 4.29
CA PHE A 8 -12.49 -10.11 3.39
C PHE A 8 -13.12 -9.21 2.31
N CYS A 9 -12.59 -8.02 2.12
CA CYS A 9 -13.17 -7.03 1.21
C CYS A 9 -12.09 -6.45 0.30
N GLU A 10 -12.44 -6.22 -0.96
CA GLU A 10 -11.54 -5.60 -1.93
C GLU A 10 -11.10 -4.21 -1.53
N LYS A 11 -9.91 -3.83 -2.01
CA LYS A 11 -9.34 -2.50 -1.77
C LYS A 11 -10.05 -1.46 -2.66
N SER A 12 -10.30 -0.25 -2.17
CA SER A 12 -10.15 0.21 -0.79
C SER A 12 -11.34 -0.26 0.04
N ILE A 13 -11.11 -0.89 1.19
CA ILE A 13 -12.18 -1.53 1.99
C ILE A 13 -13.33 -0.57 2.37
N THR A 14 -13.04 0.73 2.51
CA THR A 14 -14.02 1.80 2.74
C THR A 14 -13.58 3.09 2.05
N VAL A 15 -14.46 4.09 1.95
CA VAL A 15 -14.08 5.37 1.30
C VAL A 15 -13.44 6.38 2.25
N ASN A 16 -13.52 6.14 3.58
CA ASN A 16 -12.88 6.99 4.59
C ASN A 16 -12.61 6.24 5.90
N SER A 17 -11.79 6.85 6.76
CA SER A 17 -11.34 6.25 8.02
C SER A 17 -12.47 6.01 9.01
N ARG A 18 -13.49 6.87 9.04
CA ARG A 18 -14.63 6.73 9.96
C ARG A 18 -15.41 5.44 9.68
N GLN A 19 -15.73 5.16 8.42
CA GLN A 19 -16.41 3.92 8.03
C GLN A 19 -15.59 2.67 8.40
N LEU A 20 -14.27 2.73 8.21
CA LEU A 20 -13.40 1.64 8.64
C LEU A 20 -13.41 1.48 10.15
N GLU A 21 -13.33 2.59 10.91
CA GLU A 21 -13.36 2.58 12.37
C GLU A 21 -14.65 1.93 12.90
N GLU A 22 -15.80 2.20 12.30
CA GLU A 22 -17.08 1.54 12.61
C GLU A 22 -17.00 0.02 12.37
N CYS A 23 -16.43 -0.37 11.22
CA CYS A 23 -16.27 -1.76 10.85
C CYS A 23 -15.32 -2.52 11.78
N VAL A 24 -14.19 -1.89 12.15
CA VAL A 24 -13.21 -2.43 13.11
C VAL A 24 -13.84 -2.58 14.50
N ALA A 25 -14.63 -1.61 14.95
CA ALA A 25 -15.31 -1.68 16.24
C ALA A 25 -16.25 -2.91 16.30
N ILE A 26 -17.06 -3.13 15.26
CA ILE A 26 -17.95 -4.30 15.18
C ILE A 26 -17.15 -5.61 15.15
N ALA A 27 -16.02 -5.64 14.42
CA ALA A 27 -15.17 -6.83 14.37
C ALA A 27 -14.58 -7.16 15.74
N GLN A 28 -14.09 -6.15 16.47
CA GLN A 28 -13.55 -6.30 17.81
C GLN A 28 -14.61 -6.75 18.82
N GLU A 29 -15.78 -6.11 18.83
CA GLU A 29 -16.90 -6.46 19.71
C GLU A 29 -17.32 -7.93 19.55
N LYS A 30 -17.34 -8.41 18.30
CA LYS A 30 -17.82 -9.77 17.97
C LYS A 30 -16.69 -10.81 17.87
N GLY A 31 -15.44 -10.45 18.11
CA GLY A 31 -14.29 -11.34 17.92
C GLY A 31 -14.14 -11.84 16.48
N LEU A 32 -14.53 -11.04 15.50
CA LEU A 32 -14.47 -11.35 14.07
C LEU A 32 -13.20 -10.78 13.44
N VAL A 33 -12.90 -11.29 12.24
CA VAL A 33 -11.79 -10.82 11.40
C VAL A 33 -12.37 -9.93 10.32
N ILE A 34 -11.73 -8.79 10.08
CA ILE A 34 -11.94 -7.96 8.90
C ILE A 34 -10.57 -7.70 8.27
N CYS A 35 -10.46 -7.97 6.97
CA CYS A 35 -9.23 -7.80 6.19
C CYS A 35 -9.51 -7.07 4.89
N ASP A 36 -8.65 -6.10 4.57
CA ASP A 36 -8.57 -5.48 3.25
C ASP A 36 -7.80 -6.41 2.29
N GLY A 37 -8.26 -6.54 1.06
CA GLY A 37 -7.65 -7.30 -0.04
C GLY A 37 -6.46 -6.58 -0.65
N MET A 38 -5.55 -6.09 0.19
CA MET A 38 -4.35 -5.37 -0.26
C MET A 38 -3.27 -6.37 -0.67
N THR A 39 -3.31 -6.79 -1.94
CA THR A 39 -2.47 -7.88 -2.48
C THR A 39 -0.99 -7.83 -2.07
N LEU A 40 -0.37 -6.64 -2.09
CA LEU A 40 1.06 -6.50 -1.87
C LEU A 40 1.49 -6.99 -0.46
N LEU A 41 0.60 -6.90 0.52
CA LEU A 41 0.88 -7.30 1.91
C LEU A 41 0.94 -8.83 2.08
N HIS A 42 0.38 -9.56 1.11
CA HIS A 42 0.30 -11.01 1.09
C HIS A 42 1.39 -11.66 0.21
N MET A 43 2.03 -10.87 -0.67
CA MET A 43 3.06 -11.36 -1.57
C MET A 43 4.32 -11.83 -0.80
N PRO A 44 4.82 -13.06 -1.04
CA PRO A 44 6.00 -13.60 -0.33
C PRO A 44 7.25 -12.73 -0.42
N LEU A 45 7.46 -12.06 -1.56
CA LEU A 45 8.57 -11.13 -1.77
C LEU A 45 8.72 -10.11 -0.63
N TYR A 46 7.63 -9.53 -0.17
CA TYR A 46 7.69 -8.47 0.84
C TYR A 46 8.17 -8.99 2.19
N LYS A 47 7.79 -10.21 2.57
CA LYS A 47 8.25 -10.89 3.78
C LYS A 47 9.78 -11.11 3.72
N GLU A 48 10.30 -11.56 2.58
CA GLU A 48 11.74 -11.73 2.35
C GLU A 48 12.51 -10.39 2.38
N LEU A 49 11.95 -9.34 1.77
CA LEU A 49 12.58 -8.02 1.78
C LEU A 49 12.63 -7.40 3.18
N LYS A 50 11.55 -7.52 3.97
CA LYS A 50 11.56 -7.08 5.37
C LYS A 50 12.62 -7.80 6.19
N LYS A 51 12.77 -9.11 5.99
CA LYS A 51 13.81 -9.91 6.64
C LYS A 51 15.21 -9.40 6.28
N LYS A 52 15.50 -9.19 5.00
CA LYS A 52 16.81 -8.65 4.56
C LYS A 52 17.10 -7.25 5.11
N ILE A 53 16.09 -6.37 5.14
CA ILE A 53 16.24 -5.05 5.75
C ILE A 53 16.54 -5.18 7.25
N ALA A 54 15.84 -6.05 7.96
CA ALA A 54 16.08 -6.30 9.39
C ALA A 54 17.48 -6.91 9.66
N GLU A 55 18.02 -7.69 8.72
CA GLU A 55 19.39 -8.20 8.72
C GLU A 55 20.43 -7.13 8.33
N GLY A 56 20.00 -5.91 8.00
CA GLY A 56 20.85 -4.76 7.73
C GLY A 56 21.31 -4.61 6.28
N ALA A 57 20.68 -5.31 5.32
CA ALA A 57 21.10 -5.32 3.91
C ALA A 57 21.26 -3.90 3.31
N ILE A 58 20.35 -2.97 3.62
CA ILE A 58 20.41 -1.58 3.15
C ILE A 58 20.65 -0.58 4.29
N GLY A 59 20.96 -1.02 5.51
CA GLY A 59 21.00 -0.16 6.70
C GLY A 59 19.61 0.41 7.04
N ASP A 60 19.59 1.53 7.78
CA ASP A 60 18.34 2.20 8.14
C ASP A 60 17.67 2.81 6.90
N VAL A 61 16.36 2.58 6.76
CA VAL A 61 15.55 3.21 5.70
C VAL A 61 15.55 4.72 5.91
N LYS A 62 15.73 5.49 4.84
CA LYS A 62 15.67 6.96 4.87
C LYS A 62 14.58 7.51 3.96
N MET A 63 14.38 6.88 2.80
CA MET A 63 13.44 7.36 1.80
C MET A 63 12.74 6.22 1.08
N VAL A 64 11.42 6.37 0.89
CA VAL A 64 10.65 5.55 -0.03
C VAL A 64 10.15 6.40 -1.20
N GLN A 65 10.35 5.94 -2.42
CA GLN A 65 9.77 6.57 -3.62
C GLN A 65 8.84 5.58 -4.28
N VAL A 66 7.64 6.00 -4.62
CA VAL A 66 6.68 5.12 -5.28
C VAL A 66 5.86 5.89 -6.30
N ASN A 67 5.71 5.29 -7.48
CA ASN A 67 4.96 5.90 -8.55
C ASN A 67 4.05 4.88 -9.25
N LEU A 68 2.88 5.33 -9.66
CA LEU A 68 1.91 4.51 -10.38
C LEU A 68 1.09 5.39 -11.33
N GLY A 69 1.15 5.04 -12.61
CA GLY A 69 0.35 5.69 -13.65
C GLY A 69 -0.47 4.65 -14.41
N SER A 70 -1.79 4.78 -14.41
CA SER A 70 -2.68 3.77 -14.99
C SER A 70 -3.10 4.08 -16.43
N ARG A 71 -2.97 5.33 -16.90
CA ARG A 71 -3.38 5.83 -18.23
C ARG A 71 -4.78 5.31 -18.63
N LYS A 72 -5.80 5.74 -17.90
CA LYS A 72 -7.21 5.64 -18.29
C LYS A 72 -7.49 6.60 -19.44
N GLU A 73 -8.43 6.19 -20.29
CA GLU A 73 -8.94 7.02 -21.37
C GLU A 73 -9.70 8.22 -20.80
N TYR A 74 -9.67 9.35 -21.50
CA TYR A 74 -10.45 10.52 -21.10
C TYR A 74 -11.93 10.27 -21.39
N ASP A 75 -12.69 9.94 -20.35
CA ASP A 75 -14.12 9.75 -20.41
C ASP A 75 -14.76 10.06 -19.05
N VAL A 76 -15.57 11.12 -18.99
CA VAL A 76 -16.29 11.54 -17.78
C VAL A 76 -17.27 10.50 -17.23
N LYS A 77 -17.70 9.54 -18.06
CA LYS A 77 -18.60 8.46 -17.66
C LYS A 77 -17.83 7.25 -17.12
N ASN A 78 -16.51 7.23 -17.24
CA ASN A 78 -15.70 6.13 -16.75
C ASN A 78 -15.73 6.09 -15.21
N ARG A 79 -15.90 4.90 -14.63
CA ARG A 79 -15.97 4.72 -13.16
C ARG A 79 -14.77 5.32 -12.42
N PHE A 80 -13.59 5.33 -13.06
CA PHE A 80 -12.37 5.89 -12.46
C PHE A 80 -12.45 7.41 -12.25
N PHE A 81 -13.34 8.09 -12.98
CA PHE A 81 -13.58 9.51 -12.86
C PHE A 81 -14.94 9.82 -12.20
N SER A 82 -15.65 8.83 -11.65
CA SER A 82 -16.93 9.08 -10.98
C SER A 82 -16.72 9.34 -9.49
N LYS A 83 -17.13 10.52 -9.01
CA LYS A 83 -17.12 10.85 -7.58
C LYS A 83 -18.10 9.97 -6.77
N GLU A 84 -19.25 9.65 -7.36
CA GLU A 84 -20.27 8.80 -6.72
C GLU A 84 -19.78 7.37 -6.49
N LEU A 85 -18.90 6.88 -7.38
CA LEU A 85 -18.27 5.56 -7.27
C LEU A 85 -16.91 5.60 -6.56
N ALA A 86 -16.58 6.72 -5.89
CA ALA A 86 -15.31 6.94 -5.19
C ALA A 86 -14.08 6.69 -6.08
N GLY A 87 -14.15 7.18 -7.32
CA GLY A 87 -13.03 7.21 -8.26
C GLY A 87 -11.92 8.18 -7.85
N GLY A 88 -10.95 8.36 -8.74
CA GLY A 88 -9.76 9.18 -8.51
C GLY A 88 -8.48 8.35 -8.35
N ALA A 89 -7.34 8.99 -8.55
CA ALA A 89 -6.03 8.36 -8.46
C ALA A 89 -5.78 7.81 -7.05
N LEU A 90 -6.11 8.58 -6.01
CA LEU A 90 -5.80 8.24 -4.63
C LEU A 90 -6.49 6.93 -4.19
N LEU A 91 -7.81 6.82 -4.39
CA LEU A 91 -8.57 5.66 -3.96
C LEU A 91 -8.41 4.43 -4.86
N ASP A 92 -8.14 4.62 -6.17
CA ASP A 92 -7.96 3.48 -7.08
C ASP A 92 -6.53 2.91 -7.03
N ILE A 93 -5.51 3.77 -7.13
CA ILE A 93 -4.10 3.36 -7.25
C ILE A 93 -3.21 3.85 -6.12
N GLY A 94 -3.54 4.98 -5.49
CA GLY A 94 -2.78 5.54 -4.37
C GLY A 94 -2.79 4.67 -3.13
N VAL A 95 -3.79 3.79 -3.01
CA VAL A 95 -3.84 2.85 -1.90
C VAL A 95 -2.72 1.83 -1.92
N TYR A 96 -2.31 1.38 -3.11
CA TYR A 96 -1.14 0.53 -3.29
C TYR A 96 0.15 1.30 -2.97
N ALA A 97 0.29 2.54 -3.47
CA ALA A 97 1.48 3.35 -3.24
C ALA A 97 1.70 3.66 -1.75
N THR A 98 0.62 4.01 -1.06
CA THR A 98 0.65 4.29 0.38
C THR A 98 0.95 3.01 1.16
N SER A 99 0.31 1.89 0.80
CA SER A 99 0.59 0.56 1.41
C SER A 99 2.04 0.17 1.25
N PHE A 100 2.62 0.39 0.07
CA PHE A 100 4.04 0.17 -0.19
C PHE A 100 4.92 1.06 0.70
N ALA A 101 4.67 2.36 0.74
CA ALA A 101 5.45 3.30 1.55
C ALA A 101 5.42 2.94 3.05
N ARG A 102 4.22 2.69 3.58
CA ARG A 102 4.02 2.32 4.97
C ARG A 102 4.59 0.96 5.33
N TYR A 103 4.62 0.02 4.39
CA TYR A 103 5.22 -1.29 4.61
C TYR A 103 6.68 -1.15 5.05
N PHE A 104 7.45 -0.28 4.41
CA PHE A 104 8.89 -0.18 4.65
C PHE A 104 9.28 0.79 5.76
N MET A 105 8.52 1.86 5.96
CA MET A 105 8.79 2.83 7.02
C MET A 105 8.53 2.25 8.42
N LYS A 106 9.37 2.61 9.39
CA LYS A 106 9.34 2.14 10.77
C LYS A 106 8.14 2.66 11.55
N SER A 107 8.04 3.99 11.76
CA SER A 107 6.87 4.59 12.40
C SER A 107 5.88 5.18 11.41
N LYS A 108 4.65 5.38 11.88
CA LYS A 108 3.60 6.09 11.15
C LYS A 108 4.03 7.52 10.80
N PRO A 109 3.64 8.06 9.64
CA PRO A 109 3.82 9.45 9.34
C PRO A 109 3.00 10.33 10.27
N ASP A 110 3.57 11.47 10.62
CA ASP A 110 2.94 12.56 11.34
C ASP A 110 2.88 13.84 10.51
N VAL A 111 3.61 13.89 9.40
CA VAL A 111 3.50 14.92 8.37
C VAL A 111 2.96 14.32 7.09
N VAL A 112 1.90 14.93 6.56
CA VAL A 112 1.30 14.61 5.27
C VAL A 112 1.12 15.92 4.50
N LEU A 113 1.76 16.02 3.34
CA LEU A 113 1.53 17.12 2.39
C LEU A 113 1.04 16.53 1.09
N THR A 114 0.04 17.17 0.47
CA THR A 114 -0.56 16.67 -0.77
C THR A 114 -0.88 17.84 -1.68
N THR A 115 -0.61 17.64 -2.95
CA THR A 115 -1.15 18.45 -4.05
C THR A 115 -1.80 17.52 -5.06
N ALA A 116 -2.80 18.02 -5.77
CA ALA A 116 -3.55 17.24 -6.74
C ALA A 116 -4.03 18.13 -7.88
N ASN A 117 -4.06 17.57 -9.08
CA ASN A 117 -4.84 18.11 -10.19
C ASN A 117 -6.13 17.31 -10.29
N TYR A 118 -7.25 18.01 -10.39
CA TYR A 118 -8.57 17.38 -10.44
C TYR A 118 -9.00 17.14 -11.88
N PHE A 119 -9.66 16.01 -12.09
CA PHE A 119 -10.47 15.78 -13.26
C PHE A 119 -11.74 16.66 -13.18
N GLU A 120 -12.38 16.94 -14.32
CA GLU A 120 -13.54 17.84 -14.37
C GLU A 120 -14.76 17.36 -13.58
N THR A 121 -14.83 16.07 -13.26
CA THR A 121 -15.86 15.49 -12.37
C THR A 121 -15.56 15.70 -10.88
N GLY A 122 -14.41 16.29 -10.54
CA GLY A 122 -14.00 16.62 -9.18
C GLY A 122 -13.28 15.51 -8.41
N VAL A 123 -12.95 14.37 -9.04
CA VAL A 123 -12.00 13.40 -8.47
C VAL A 123 -10.56 13.79 -8.82
N ASP A 124 -9.57 13.29 -8.08
CA ASP A 124 -8.17 13.56 -8.40
C ASP A 124 -7.72 12.80 -9.66
N GLU A 125 -7.18 13.52 -10.64
CA GLU A 125 -6.51 12.93 -11.81
C GLU A 125 -5.05 12.60 -11.49
N THR A 126 -4.35 13.56 -10.87
CA THR A 126 -2.99 13.36 -10.36
C THR A 126 -2.95 13.72 -8.89
N SER A 127 -2.10 13.00 -8.16
CA SER A 127 -1.87 13.23 -6.74
C SER A 127 -0.38 13.06 -6.43
N GLU A 128 0.22 14.09 -5.86
CA GLU A 128 1.60 14.09 -5.36
C GLU A 128 1.58 14.22 -3.84
N ILE A 129 2.15 13.23 -3.15
CA ILE A 129 2.03 13.10 -1.70
C ILE A 129 3.42 12.94 -1.08
N LEU A 130 3.68 13.75 -0.05
CA LEU A 130 4.86 13.66 0.81
C LEU A 130 4.44 13.18 2.19
N LEU A 131 5.13 12.15 2.69
CA LEU A 131 4.99 11.65 4.05
C LEU A 131 6.32 11.83 4.80
N LYS A 132 6.27 12.19 6.08
CA LYS A 132 7.42 12.07 7.00
C LYS A 132 6.97 11.50 8.33
N ASN A 133 7.87 10.78 9.00
CA ASN A 133 7.63 10.26 10.34
C ASN A 133 8.65 10.79 11.36
N PRO A 134 8.42 10.55 12.68
CA PRO A 134 9.34 10.96 13.73
C PRO A 134 10.73 10.30 13.70
N ASP A 135 10.90 9.20 12.96
CA ASP A 135 12.20 8.53 12.79
C ASP A 135 13.09 9.24 11.73
N GLY A 136 12.59 10.31 11.10
CA GLY A 136 13.30 11.02 10.03
C GLY A 136 13.22 10.35 8.66
N GLU A 137 12.38 9.33 8.51
CA GLU A 137 12.09 8.70 7.23
C GLU A 137 11.09 9.55 6.43
N MET A 138 11.22 9.54 5.11
CA MET A 138 10.28 10.20 4.22
C MET A 138 9.76 9.28 3.12
N ALA A 139 8.56 9.55 2.60
CA ALA A 139 8.07 8.93 1.38
C ALA A 139 7.54 9.96 0.38
N VAL A 140 7.83 9.75 -0.90
CA VAL A 140 7.31 10.57 -2.01
C VAL A 140 6.50 9.65 -2.92
N MET A 141 5.24 10.03 -3.14
CA MET A 141 4.31 9.30 -3.98
C MET A 141 3.85 10.17 -5.14
N ALA A 142 3.91 9.64 -6.35
CA ALA A 142 3.42 10.30 -7.56
C ALA A 142 2.39 9.39 -8.26
N LEU A 143 1.18 9.90 -8.42
CA LEU A 143 0.04 9.14 -8.94
C LEU A 143 -0.56 9.88 -10.12
N THR A 144 -0.98 9.12 -11.13
CA THR A 144 -1.67 9.71 -12.29
C THR A 144 -2.63 8.71 -12.93
N MET A 145 -3.85 9.17 -13.18
CA MET A 145 -4.87 8.39 -13.87
C MET A 145 -4.80 8.55 -15.38
N ARG A 146 -4.15 9.59 -15.93
CA ARG A 146 -4.10 9.82 -17.38
C ARG A 146 -2.72 9.67 -18.02
N ALA A 147 -1.64 9.65 -17.25
CA ALA A 147 -0.33 9.30 -17.76
C ALA A 147 0.06 7.86 -17.37
N LYS A 148 0.89 7.22 -18.22
CA LYS A 148 1.45 5.91 -17.91
C LYS A 148 2.74 6.12 -17.13
N GLN A 149 2.89 5.42 -16.03
CA GLN A 149 4.17 5.28 -15.35
C GLN A 149 4.45 3.80 -15.08
N PRO A 150 5.72 3.40 -14.93
CA PRO A 150 6.02 2.09 -14.36
C PRO A 150 5.39 2.01 -12.96
N LYS A 151 4.96 0.82 -12.55
CA LYS A 151 4.56 0.57 -11.17
C LYS A 151 5.83 0.32 -10.36
N ARG A 152 6.56 1.38 -10.03
CA ARG A 152 7.90 1.28 -9.44
C ARG A 152 7.90 1.79 -8.01
N GLY A 153 8.52 1.01 -7.13
CA GLY A 153 8.84 1.40 -5.76
C GLY A 153 10.34 1.30 -5.53
N VAL A 154 10.90 2.27 -4.80
CA VAL A 154 12.29 2.28 -4.36
C VAL A 154 12.32 2.47 -2.85
N VAL A 155 13.09 1.64 -2.16
CA VAL A 155 13.37 1.76 -0.73
C VAL A 155 14.85 2.05 -0.58
N ALA A 156 15.20 3.29 -0.23
CA ALA A 156 16.58 3.72 -0.05
C ALA A 156 16.94 3.72 1.43
N GLY A 157 18.04 3.05 1.77
CA GLY A 157 18.66 3.09 3.09
C GLY A 157 20.11 3.54 3.02
N GLU A 158 20.77 3.58 4.17
CA GLU A 158 22.14 4.08 4.31
C GLU A 158 23.20 3.28 3.51
N LYS A 159 22.98 1.98 3.32
CA LYS A 159 23.95 1.06 2.71
C LYS A 159 23.58 0.60 1.30
N GLY A 160 22.42 1.02 0.80
CA GLY A 160 21.93 0.57 -0.50
C GLY A 160 20.47 0.91 -0.73
N PHE A 161 19.92 0.39 -1.82
CA PHE A 161 18.52 0.57 -2.13
C PHE A 161 17.92 -0.68 -2.76
N ILE A 162 16.60 -0.80 -2.66
CA ILE A 162 15.81 -1.89 -3.25
C ILE A 162 14.91 -1.28 -4.32
N GLU A 163 14.92 -1.86 -5.52
CA GLU A 163 13.99 -1.54 -6.60
C GLU A 163 12.98 -2.67 -6.79
N ILE A 164 11.71 -2.28 -6.86
CA ILE A 164 10.58 -3.21 -7.01
C ILE A 164 9.70 -2.70 -8.14
N TYR A 165 9.58 -3.50 -9.20
CA TYR A 165 8.67 -3.25 -10.31
C TYR A 165 7.40 -4.08 -10.15
N ASP A 166 6.30 -3.58 -10.70
CA ASP A 166 4.97 -4.19 -10.54
C ASP A 166 4.61 -4.45 -9.07
N TYR A 167 5.01 -3.52 -8.20
CA TYR A 167 4.96 -3.64 -6.75
C TYR A 167 3.61 -4.15 -6.19
N PRO A 168 2.42 -3.86 -6.74
CA PRO A 168 1.17 -4.46 -6.23
C PRO A 168 1.16 -6.00 -6.17
N ARG A 169 1.90 -6.66 -7.08
CA ARG A 169 1.96 -8.13 -7.22
C ARG A 169 3.38 -8.63 -7.47
N ALA A 170 4.38 -7.92 -6.97
CA ALA A 170 5.76 -8.21 -7.26
C ALA A 170 6.20 -9.56 -6.68
N ALA A 171 6.90 -10.33 -7.51
CA ALA A 171 7.58 -11.57 -7.13
C ALA A 171 9.11 -11.46 -7.24
N LYS A 172 9.61 -10.29 -7.66
CA LYS A 172 11.02 -10.00 -7.87
C LYS A 172 11.38 -8.58 -7.40
N ALA A 173 12.55 -8.43 -6.82
CA ALA A 173 13.17 -7.16 -6.49
C ALA A 173 14.69 -7.22 -6.72
N THR A 174 15.32 -6.05 -6.86
CA THR A 174 16.77 -5.94 -6.95
C THR A 174 17.28 -5.07 -5.82
N ILE A 175 18.24 -5.57 -5.05
CA ILE A 175 18.98 -4.82 -4.05
C ILE A 175 20.30 -4.38 -4.67
N THR A 176 20.66 -3.11 -4.53
CA THR A 176 21.95 -2.56 -4.93
C THR A 176 22.67 -2.05 -3.68
N TYR A 177 23.86 -2.58 -3.42
CA TYR A 177 24.68 -2.23 -2.26
C TYR A 177 25.64 -1.09 -2.62
N THR A 178 25.60 0.01 -1.87
CA THR A 178 26.38 1.23 -2.18
C THR A 178 27.88 1.00 -2.09
N GLU A 179 28.35 0.31 -1.04
CA GLU A 179 29.79 0.14 -0.77
C GLU A 179 30.49 -0.71 -1.83
N SER A 180 29.85 -1.79 -2.29
CA SER A 180 30.45 -2.72 -3.25
C SER A 180 30.01 -2.49 -4.70
N GLY A 181 28.93 -1.72 -4.92
CA GLY A 181 28.26 -1.62 -6.21
C GLY A 181 27.57 -2.92 -6.67
N LYS A 182 27.61 -3.98 -5.85
CA LYS A 182 27.01 -5.28 -6.19
C LYS A 182 25.50 -5.17 -6.21
N THR A 183 24.88 -5.91 -7.13
CA THR A 183 23.43 -6.14 -7.15
C THR A 183 23.09 -7.57 -6.74
N GLU A 184 21.96 -7.72 -6.07
CA GLU A 184 21.38 -9.02 -5.69
C GLU A 184 19.90 -9.03 -6.10
N VAL A 185 19.50 -10.06 -6.83
CA VAL A 185 18.11 -10.27 -7.22
C VAL A 185 17.44 -11.17 -6.19
N ILE A 186 16.32 -10.70 -5.66
CA ILE A 186 15.46 -11.45 -4.73
C ILE A 186 14.22 -11.88 -5.48
N GLU A 187 13.93 -13.17 -5.49
CA GLU A 187 12.73 -13.74 -6.09
C GLU A 187 11.99 -14.58 -5.04
N ALA A 188 10.70 -14.30 -4.86
CA ALA A 188 9.85 -15.07 -3.94
C ALA A 188 8.38 -14.94 -4.33
N GLY A 189 7.72 -16.09 -4.42
CA GLY A 189 6.33 -16.22 -4.86
C GLY A 189 6.15 -16.08 -6.37
N GLU A 190 4.90 -16.04 -6.81
CA GLU A 190 4.52 -15.92 -8.21
C GLU A 190 3.37 -14.91 -8.37
N SER A 191 3.51 -13.92 -9.26
CA SER A 191 2.47 -12.88 -9.45
C SER A 191 1.11 -13.46 -9.86
N ALA A 192 1.08 -14.58 -10.58
CA ALA A 192 -0.13 -15.29 -10.96
C ALA A 192 -0.85 -15.95 -9.77
N LYS A 193 -0.13 -16.19 -8.68
CA LYS A 193 -0.64 -16.79 -7.43
C LYS A 193 -1.06 -15.75 -6.39
N ALA A 194 -1.09 -14.47 -6.74
CA ALA A 194 -1.41 -13.38 -5.84
C ALA A 194 -2.74 -13.56 -5.07
N PRO A 195 -3.88 -13.89 -5.72
CA PRO A 195 -5.13 -14.14 -5.00
C PRO A 195 -5.05 -15.34 -4.04
N GLN A 196 -4.25 -16.35 -4.37
CA GLN A 196 -4.08 -17.53 -3.53
C GLN A 196 -3.34 -17.20 -2.23
N TYR A 197 -2.37 -16.27 -2.27
CA TYR A 197 -1.69 -15.80 -1.06
C TYR A 197 -2.63 -15.02 -0.13
N GLU A 198 -3.53 -14.19 -0.70
CA GLU A 198 -4.56 -13.48 0.07
C GLU A 198 -5.50 -14.46 0.79
N VAL A 199 -5.98 -15.48 0.06
CA VAL A 199 -6.86 -16.52 0.62
C VAL A 199 -6.15 -17.33 1.69
N ALA A 200 -4.89 -17.71 1.47
CA ALA A 200 -4.10 -18.47 2.44
C ALA A 200 -3.89 -17.68 3.73
N ASP A 201 -3.45 -16.41 3.64
CA ASP A 201 -3.28 -15.56 4.82
C ASP A 201 -4.64 -15.35 5.54
N MET A 202 -5.76 -15.23 4.79
CA MET A 202 -7.11 -15.10 5.37
C MET A 202 -7.58 -16.37 6.11
N GLN A 203 -7.21 -17.56 5.63
CA GLN A 203 -7.52 -18.83 6.31
C GLN A 203 -6.80 -18.95 7.65
N ASP A 204 -5.60 -18.36 7.77
CA ASP A 204 -4.79 -18.44 8.98
C ASP A 204 -5.22 -17.44 10.08
N TYR A 205 -5.86 -16.31 9.73
CA TYR A 205 -6.21 -15.28 10.70
C TYR A 205 -7.15 -15.75 11.84
N PRO A 206 -8.25 -16.47 11.56
CA PRO A 206 -9.12 -16.96 12.63
C PRO A 206 -8.42 -17.96 13.55
N ALA A 207 -7.60 -18.85 12.99
CA ALA A 207 -6.92 -19.92 13.72
C ALA A 207 -5.79 -19.40 14.61
N CYS A 208 -5.04 -18.41 14.14
CA CYS A 208 -3.88 -17.93 14.87
C CYS A 208 -4.21 -16.86 15.92
N ARG A 209 -5.46 -16.35 15.98
CA ARG A 209 -5.82 -15.06 16.62
C ARG A 209 -4.85 -13.93 16.24
N LYS A 210 -4.13 -14.10 15.12
CA LYS A 210 -3.23 -13.09 14.60
C LYS A 210 -4.13 -11.99 14.09
N THR A 211 -3.97 -10.81 14.66
CA THR A 211 -4.38 -9.57 14.03
C THR A 211 -3.90 -9.64 12.57
N PRO A 212 -4.69 -9.19 11.57
CA PRO A 212 -4.26 -9.14 10.19
C PRO A 212 -2.81 -8.62 10.11
N CYS A 213 -2.01 -9.10 9.15
CA CYS A 213 -0.59 -8.74 9.02
C CYS A 213 -0.32 -7.21 9.07
N PHE A 214 -1.36 -6.40 8.90
CA PHE A 214 -1.43 -4.98 9.25
C PHE A 214 -2.49 -4.79 10.32
N SER A 215 -2.08 -4.34 11.50
CA SER A 215 -2.99 -4.17 12.62
C SER A 215 -4.13 -3.21 12.24
N TYR A 216 -5.25 -3.26 12.95
CA TYR A 216 -6.30 -2.25 12.81
C TYR A 216 -5.77 -0.81 12.97
N GLY A 217 -4.66 -0.60 13.68
CA GLY A 217 -3.97 0.70 13.77
C GLY A 217 -3.38 1.17 12.44
N ASP A 218 -2.84 0.25 11.67
CA ASP A 218 -2.23 0.55 10.37
C ASP A 218 -3.31 0.84 9.33
N ILE A 219 -4.37 0.03 9.27
CA ILE A 219 -5.54 0.26 8.37
C ILE A 219 -6.22 1.60 8.66
N ARG A 220 -6.43 1.96 9.95
CA ARG A 220 -6.98 3.27 10.33
C ARG A 220 -6.11 4.43 9.83
N HIS A 221 -4.80 4.27 9.92
CA HIS A 221 -3.86 5.31 9.50
C HIS A 221 -3.77 5.43 7.98
N PHE A 222 -3.82 4.31 7.26
CA PHE A 222 -3.96 4.28 5.79
C PHE A 222 -5.13 5.15 5.33
N HIS A 223 -6.31 4.99 5.94
CA HIS A 223 -7.47 5.79 5.58
C HIS A 223 -7.41 7.26 6.01
N ARG A 224 -6.68 7.62 7.07
CA ARG A 224 -6.46 9.04 7.41
C ARG A 224 -5.57 9.73 6.38
N ILE A 225 -4.56 9.03 5.84
CA ILE A 225 -3.76 9.56 4.73
C ILE A 225 -4.66 9.79 3.49
N TYR A 226 -5.63 8.91 3.21
CA TYR A 226 -6.57 9.10 2.10
C TYR A 226 -7.64 10.18 2.32
N ALA A 227 -8.09 10.39 3.57
CA ALA A 227 -9.29 11.18 3.89
C ALA A 227 -9.00 12.57 4.50
N SER A 228 -7.75 13.04 4.47
CA SER A 228 -7.36 14.36 5.02
C SER A 228 -7.58 15.54 4.06
N ASN A 229 -8.28 15.33 2.93
CA ASN A 229 -8.66 16.39 1.98
C ASN A 229 -10.19 16.50 1.88
#